data_AF-A0AAU7SNT9-F1
#
_entry.id   AF-A0AAU7SNT9-F1
#
_cell.length_a   1.000
_cell.length_b   1.000
_cell.length_c   1.000
_cell.angle_alpha   90.00
_cell.angle_beta   90.00
_cell.angle_gamma   90.00
#
_symmetry.space_group_name_H-M   'P 1'
#
loop_
_entity.id
_entity.type
_entity.pdbx_description
1 polymer ?
#
loop_
_entity_poly.entity_id
_entity_poly.type
_entity_poly.pdbx_seq_one_letter_code
_entity_poly.pdbx_strand_id
1 'polypeptide(L)'
;MSEPSKPVIYVKRSCPFCLKVKLFLLEAGLMDAVAIHEFEPGSQLEDDIRSELARQLDKVSFPAAQLEPDRYLTESDAIIALLAARVGRDPVDMPVLTSYVEGALKPMMALWKENFELKATAA
;
A
#
# COMPACT_ATOMS: atom_id res chain seq x y z
N MET A 1 21.10 -4.44 22.93
CA MET A 1 20.48 -3.36 22.15
C MET A 1 19.73 -4.05 21.02
N SER A 2 18.40 -3.99 21.02
CA SER A 2 17.59 -4.65 19.99
C SER A 2 17.85 -3.96 18.64
N GLU A 3 18.02 -4.73 17.58
CA GLU A 3 18.09 -4.18 16.22
C GLU A 3 16.82 -3.36 15.93
N PRO A 4 16.90 -2.26 15.16
CA PRO A 4 15.71 -1.55 14.74
C PRO A 4 14.84 -2.52 13.94
N SER A 5 13.62 -2.79 14.43
CA SER A 5 12.66 -3.62 13.72
C SER A 5 12.44 -3.07 12.30
N LYS A 6 12.53 -3.96 11.30
CA LYS A 6 12.24 -3.59 9.90
C LYS A 6 10.85 -2.96 9.82
N PRO A 7 10.64 -1.89 9.02
CA PRO A 7 9.31 -1.38 8.72
C PRO A 7 8.38 -2.50 8.27
N VAL A 8 7.14 -2.49 8.75
CA VAL A 8 6.13 -3.49 8.38
C VAL A 8 5.18 -2.88 7.36
N ILE A 9 4.92 -3.59 6.26
CA ILE A 9 3.94 -3.21 5.25
C ILE A 9 2.84 -4.27 5.22
N TYR A 10 1.62 -3.87 5.56
CA TYR A 10 0.44 -4.72 5.52
C TYR A 10 -0.23 -4.59 4.15
N VAL A 11 -0.28 -5.69 3.41
CA VAL A 11 -0.78 -5.72 2.05
C VAL A 11 -1.91 -6.73 1.90
N LYS A 12 -3.02 -6.27 1.32
CA LYS A 12 -4.13 -7.15 0.97
C LYS A 12 -3.91 -7.74 -0.42
N ARG A 13 -4.07 -9.05 -0.58
CA ARG A 13 -3.97 -9.70 -1.90
C ARG A 13 -5.00 -9.13 -2.87
N SER A 14 -4.61 -9.04 -4.14
CA SER A 14 -5.43 -8.46 -5.21
C SER A 14 -5.83 -6.99 -5.00
N CYS A 15 -5.22 -6.28 -4.03
CA CYS A 15 -5.43 -4.85 -3.87
C CYS A 15 -4.48 -4.07 -4.80
N PRO A 16 -5.01 -3.24 -5.71
CA PRO A 16 -4.18 -2.56 -6.68
C PRO A 16 -3.26 -1.48 -6.08
N PHE A 17 -3.68 -0.85 -4.98
CA PHE A 17 -2.83 0.08 -4.23
C PHE A 17 -1.73 -0.65 -3.45
N CYS A 18 -1.98 -1.90 -3.00
CA CYS A 18 -0.95 -2.72 -2.37
C CYS A 18 0.11 -3.15 -3.40
N LEU A 19 -0.33 -3.52 -4.61
CA LEU A 19 0.59 -3.83 -5.71
C LEU A 19 1.48 -2.63 -6.06
N LYS A 20 0.93 -1.40 -6.07
CA LYS A 20 1.70 -0.17 -6.27
C LYS A 20 2.88 -0.07 -5.29
N VAL A 21 2.65 -0.29 -3.99
CA VAL A 21 3.71 -0.28 -2.98
C VAL A 21 4.71 -1.43 -3.19
N LYS A 22 4.25 -2.64 -3.53
CA LYS A 22 5.14 -3.78 -3.82
C LYS A 22 6.06 -3.51 -5.02
N LEU A 23 5.54 -2.88 -6.07
CA LEU A 23 6.34 -2.52 -7.25
C LEU A 23 7.42 -1.48 -6.91
N PHE A 24 7.06 -0.45 -6.13
CA PHE A 24 8.06 0.50 -5.62
C PHE A 24 9.15 -0.21 -4.81
N LEU A 25 8.76 -1.06 -3.83
CA LEU A 25 9.73 -1.79 -3.01
C LEU A 25 10.65 -2.68 -3.85
N LEU A 26 10.11 -3.31 -4.89
CA LEU A 26 10.88 -4.14 -5.81
C LEU A 26 11.90 -3.32 -6.60
N GLU A 27 11.48 -2.26 -7.29
CA GLU A 27 12.36 -1.44 -8.14
C GLU A 27 13.37 -0.61 -7.33
N ALA A 28 12.98 -0.17 -6.14
CA ALA A 28 13.88 0.53 -5.23
C ALA A 28 14.91 -0.40 -4.57
N GLY A 29 14.79 -1.72 -4.72
CA GLY A 29 15.66 -2.69 -4.07
C GLY A 29 15.44 -2.80 -2.55
N LEU A 30 14.21 -2.57 -2.08
CA LEU A 30 13.84 -2.49 -0.66
C LEU A 30 13.07 -3.70 -0.13
N MET A 31 12.87 -4.74 -0.96
CA MET A 31 12.11 -5.94 -0.55
C MET A 31 12.67 -6.58 0.73
N ASP A 32 13.99 -6.62 0.89
CA ASP A 32 14.63 -7.19 2.09
C ASP A 32 14.72 -6.21 3.27
N ALA A 33 14.49 -4.92 3.02
CA ALA A 33 14.56 -3.85 4.01
C ALA A 33 13.24 -3.67 4.80
N VAL A 34 12.16 -4.31 4.36
CA VAL A 34 10.84 -4.25 5.00
C VAL A 34 10.30 -5.65 5.28
N ALA A 35 9.43 -5.79 6.27
CA ALA A 35 8.62 -6.98 6.48
C ALA A 35 7.28 -6.79 5.75
N ILE A 36 6.93 -7.70 4.84
CA ILE A 36 5.65 -7.65 4.13
C ILE A 36 4.70 -8.67 4.74
N HIS A 37 3.61 -8.18 5.34
CA HIS A 37 2.53 -9.01 5.87
C HIS A 37 1.39 -9.04 4.85
N GLU A 38 1.38 -10.07 4.01
CA GLU A 38 0.35 -10.29 2.99
C GLU A 38 -0.76 -11.20 3.51
N PHE A 39 -2.02 -10.86 3.21
CA PHE A 39 -3.19 -11.64 3.63
C PHE A 39 -4.28 -11.67 2.55
N GLU A 40 -5.13 -12.70 2.61
CA GLU A 40 -6.28 -12.87 1.72
C GLU A 40 -7.47 -12.02 2.18
N PRO A 41 -8.24 -11.42 1.25
CA PRO A 41 -9.50 -10.78 1.57
C PRO A 41 -10.49 -11.73 2.28
N GLY A 42 -11.08 -11.29 3.39
CA GLY A 42 -12.06 -12.03 4.17
C GLY A 42 -11.48 -13.17 5.02
N SER A 43 -10.16 -13.21 5.20
CA SER A 43 -9.51 -14.20 6.08
C SER A 43 -9.51 -13.74 7.54
N GLN A 44 -9.40 -14.69 8.48
CA GLN A 44 -9.20 -14.38 9.90
C GLN A 44 -7.97 -13.48 10.13
N LEU A 45 -6.92 -13.67 9.34
CA LEU A 45 -5.73 -12.83 9.38
C LEU A 45 -6.01 -11.37 9.01
N GLU A 46 -6.93 -11.12 8.05
CA GLU A 46 -7.38 -9.75 7.76
C GLU A 46 -8.06 -9.14 8.99
N ASP A 47 -8.94 -9.87 9.66
CA ASP A 47 -9.68 -9.39 10.83
C ASP A 47 -8.74 -9.06 12.00
N ASP A 48 -7.76 -9.94 12.25
CA ASP A 48 -6.75 -9.75 13.30
C ASP A 48 -5.88 -8.51 13.02
N ILE A 49 -5.37 -8.37 11.78
CA ILE A 49 -4.57 -7.21 11.36
C ILE A 49 -5.40 -5.92 11.44
N ARG A 50 -6.66 -5.94 10.99
CA ARG A 50 -7.55 -4.78 11.09
C ARG A 50 -7.78 -4.38 12.55
N SER A 51 -7.96 -5.35 13.44
CA SER A 51 -8.19 -5.11 14.87
C SER A 51 -6.96 -4.51 15.55
N GLU A 52 -5.76 -4.92 15.14
CA GLU A 52 -4.50 -4.32 15.57
C GLU A 52 -4.38 -2.88 15.08
N LEU A 53 -4.52 -2.67 13.78
CA LEU A 53 -4.37 -1.36 13.14
C LEU A 53 -5.42 -0.34 13.59
N ALA A 54 -6.65 -0.78 13.88
CA ALA A 54 -7.72 0.09 14.36
C ALA A 54 -7.43 0.73 15.72
N ARG A 55 -6.46 0.21 16.49
CA ARG A 55 -6.01 0.83 17.74
C ARG A 55 -5.10 2.04 17.52
N GLN A 56 -4.53 2.15 16.32
CA GLN A 56 -3.48 3.11 15.98
C GLN A 56 -3.91 4.07 14.87
N LEU A 57 -4.95 3.72 14.11
CA LEU A 57 -5.44 4.46 12.95
C LEU A 57 -6.93 4.77 13.10
N ASP A 58 -7.32 6.02 12.82
CA ASP A 58 -8.73 6.43 12.78
C ASP A 58 -9.55 5.66 11.73
N LYS A 59 -8.90 5.28 10.62
CA LYS A 59 -9.50 4.51 9.53
C LYS A 59 -8.49 3.52 8.96
N VAL A 60 -8.83 2.24 9.04
CA VAL A 60 -7.99 1.17 8.47
C VAL A 60 -8.27 1.01 6.97
N SER A 61 -7.28 1.40 6.15
CA SER A 61 -7.21 1.10 4.72
C SER A 61 -5.91 0.35 4.40
N PHE A 62 -5.88 -0.34 3.26
CA PHE A 62 -4.69 -1.06 2.79
C PHE A 62 -4.25 -0.53 1.43
N PRO A 63 -2.95 -0.32 1.20
CA PRO A 63 -1.83 -0.69 2.08
C PRO A 63 -1.73 0.19 3.34
N ALA A 64 -1.23 -0.42 4.42
CA ALA A 64 -0.85 0.27 5.64
C ALA A 64 0.61 -0.05 5.95
N ALA A 65 1.30 0.84 6.65
CA ALA A 65 2.68 0.66 7.02
C ALA A 65 2.95 1.11 8.45
N GLN A 66 3.73 0.33 9.18
CA GLN A 66 4.38 0.73 10.42
C GLN A 66 5.84 1.05 10.10
N LEU A 67 6.18 2.33 9.97
CA LEU A 67 7.51 2.75 9.51
C LEU A 67 8.53 2.96 10.64
N GLU A 68 8.01 3.19 11.85
CA GLU A 68 8.70 3.38 13.14
C GLU A 68 7.78 2.80 14.24
N PRO A 69 8.30 2.48 15.45
CA PRO A 69 7.46 2.13 16.58
C PRO A 69 6.35 3.17 16.79
N ASP A 70 5.11 2.71 16.94
CA ASP A 70 3.90 3.54 17.12
C ASP A 70 3.59 4.55 16.01
N ARG A 71 4.28 4.48 14.86
CA ARG A 71 4.02 5.35 13.71
C ARG A 71 3.47 4.56 12.54
N TYR A 72 2.15 4.61 12.44
CA TYR A 72 1.39 3.98 11.37
C TYR A 72 0.99 5.02 10.32
N LEU A 73 1.02 4.62 9.05
CA LEU A 73 0.36 5.38 8.00
C LEU A 73 -0.39 4.48 7.05
N THR A 74 -1.36 5.08 6.37
CA THR A 74 -2.08 4.52 5.24
C THR A 74 -1.75 5.32 3.99
N GLU A 75 -2.44 5.03 2.89
CA GLU A 75 -2.28 5.66 1.58
C GLU A 75 -0.98 5.27 0.87
N SER A 76 -1.12 4.57 -0.26
CA SER A 76 0.02 4.03 -1.02
C SER A 76 1.04 5.11 -1.44
N ASP A 77 0.58 6.30 -1.82
CA ASP A 77 1.43 7.42 -2.21
C ASP A 77 2.25 7.97 -1.05
N ALA A 78 1.65 8.08 0.14
CA ALA A 78 2.35 8.55 1.33
C ALA A 78 3.40 7.53 1.80
N ILE A 79 3.09 6.23 1.73
CA ILE A 79 4.05 5.16 2.03
C ILE A 79 5.25 5.22 1.09
N ILE A 80 4.98 5.33 -0.21
CA ILE A 80 6.03 5.43 -1.24
C ILE A 80 6.88 6.68 -1.03
N ALA A 81 6.28 7.85 -0.82
CA ALA A 81 7.00 9.11 -0.63
C ALA A 81 7.95 9.05 0.57
N LEU A 82 7.51 8.48 1.70
CA LEU A 82 8.35 8.35 2.89
C LEU A 82 9.52 7.38 2.69
N LEU A 83 9.27 6.24 2.04
CA LEU A 83 10.33 5.27 1.76
C LEU A 83 11.32 5.80 0.71
N ALA A 84 10.82 6.47 -0.35
CA ALA A 84 11.61 7.13 -1.38
C ALA A 84 12.58 8.16 -0.78
N ALA A 85 12.08 9.01 0.12
CA ALA A 85 12.88 10.01 0.81
C ALA A 85 14.01 9.38 1.65
N ARG A 86 13.77 8.20 2.26
CA ARG A 86 14.79 7.48 3.06
C ARG A 86 15.95 6.94 2.21
N VAL A 87 15.70 6.63 0.94
CA VAL A 87 16.68 5.93 0.08
C VAL A 87 17.21 6.80 -1.07
N GLY A 88 16.73 8.04 -1.18
CA GLY A 88 17.15 8.99 -2.21
C GLY A 88 16.76 8.57 -3.63
N ARG A 89 15.61 7.90 -3.79
CA ARG A 89 15.07 7.47 -5.09
C ARG A 89 13.79 8.21 -5.40
N ASP A 90 13.65 8.73 -6.61
CA ASP A 90 12.40 9.33 -7.07
C ASP A 90 11.49 8.26 -7.70
N PRO A 91 10.25 8.06 -7.22
CA PRO A 91 9.31 7.14 -7.83
C PRO A 91 9.01 7.41 -9.32
N VAL A 92 9.16 8.66 -9.79
CA VAL A 92 8.92 8.98 -11.21
C VAL A 92 9.95 8.37 -12.15
N ASP A 93 11.15 8.05 -11.64
CA ASP A 93 12.23 7.44 -12.39
C ASP A 93 12.14 5.90 -12.43
N MET A 94 11.07 5.31 -11.85
CA MET A 94 10.86 3.86 -11.77
C MET A 94 9.94 3.39 -12.91
N PRO A 95 10.49 2.80 -13.99
CA PRO A 95 9.71 2.53 -15.19
C PRO A 95 8.60 1.49 -14.99
N VAL A 96 8.78 0.47 -14.14
CA VAL A 96 7.74 -0.56 -13.94
C VAL A 96 6.58 -0.01 -13.10
N LEU A 97 6.88 0.75 -12.05
CA LEU A 97 5.93 1.43 -11.18
C LEU A 97 5.14 2.44 -12.00
N THR A 98 5.82 3.28 -12.77
CA THR A 98 5.18 4.26 -13.64
C THR A 98 4.31 3.57 -14.70
N SER A 99 4.79 2.50 -15.32
CA SER A 99 3.98 1.73 -16.28
C SER A 99 2.70 1.15 -15.66
N TYR A 100 2.78 0.66 -14.42
CA TYR A 100 1.61 0.15 -13.71
C TYR A 100 0.64 1.28 -13.31
N VAL A 101 1.16 2.37 -12.74
CA VAL A 101 0.35 3.51 -12.28
C VAL A 101 -0.38 4.16 -13.45
N GLU A 102 0.36 4.47 -14.52
CA GLU A 102 -0.19 5.14 -15.70
C GLU A 102 -1.01 4.20 -16.58
N GLY A 103 -0.55 2.96 -16.79
CA GLY A 103 -1.14 2.05 -17.76
C GLY A 103 -2.32 1.23 -17.22
N ALA A 104 -2.24 0.73 -15.99
CA ALA A 104 -3.26 -0.16 -15.44
C ALA A 104 -4.11 0.51 -14.36
N LEU A 105 -3.47 1.15 -13.38
CA LEU A 105 -4.16 1.67 -12.20
C LEU A 105 -5.07 2.85 -12.52
N LYS A 106 -4.55 3.88 -13.21
CA LYS A 106 -5.32 5.08 -13.55
C LYS A 106 -6.58 4.77 -14.38
N PRO A 107 -6.50 4.02 -15.51
CA PRO A 107 -7.69 3.69 -16.28
C PRO A 107 -8.70 2.86 -15.49
N MET A 108 -8.24 1.90 -14.69
CA MET A 108 -9.12 1.10 -13.85
C MET A 108 -9.86 1.95 -12.81
N MET A 109 -9.20 2.93 -12.19
CA MET A 109 -9.87 3.86 -11.27
C MET A 109 -10.90 4.73 -11.97
N ALA A 110 -10.61 5.19 -13.19
CA ALA A 110 -11.58 5.95 -14.00
C ALA A 110 -12.83 5.12 -14.30
N LEU A 111 -12.65 3.89 -14.80
CA LEU A 111 -13.74 2.97 -15.08
C LEU A 111 -14.53 2.58 -13.83
N TRP A 112 -13.86 2.40 -12.69
CA TRP A 112 -14.54 2.12 -11.43
C TRP A 112 -15.44 3.28 -10.99
N LYS A 113 -14.94 4.52 -11.09
CA LYS A 113 -15.70 5.74 -10.77
C LYS A 113 -16.90 5.89 -11.71
N GLU A 114 -16.69 5.74 -13.02
CA GLU A 114 -17.76 5.78 -14.02
C GLU A 114 -18.84 4.73 -13.73
N ASN A 115 -18.45 3.48 -13.45
CA ASN A 115 -19.39 2.41 -13.10
C ASN A 115 -20.19 2.69 -11.83
N PHE A 116 -19.55 3.32 -10.83
CA PHE A 116 -20.23 3.71 -9.60
C PHE A 116 -21.30 4.78 -9.87
N GLU A 117 -20.95 5.81 -10.65
CA GLU A 117 -21.87 6.89 -11.04
C GLU A 117 -23.06 6.36 -11.86
N LEU A 118 -22.79 5.51 -12.86
CA LEU A 118 -23.84 4.89 -13.69
C LEU A 118 -24.82 4.07 -12.85
N LYS A 119 -24.31 3.26 -11.90
CA LYS A 119 -25.16 2.46 -11.00
C LYS A 119 -25.99 3.32 -10.05
N ALA A 120 -25.45 4.45 -9.59
CA ALA A 120 -26.19 5.39 -8.74
C ALA A 120 -27.35 6.07 -9.49
N THR A 121 -27.19 6.32 -10.80
CA THR A 121 -28.25 6.90 -11.64
C THR A 121 -29.30 5.90 -12.13
N ALA A 122 -29.01 4.60 -12.07
CA ALA A 122 -29.90 3.54 -12.53
C ALA A 122 -30.76 2.91 -11.40
N ALA A 123 -30.53 3.31 -10.15
CA ALA A 123 -31.26 2.90 -8.96
C ALA A 123 -32.33 3.94 -8.58
#